data_AF-A0A2W4MDL1-F1
#
_entry.id   AF-A0A2W4MDL1-F1
#
_cell.length_a   1.000
_cell.length_b   1.000
_cell.length_c   1.000
_cell.angle_alpha   90.00
_cell.angle_beta   90.00
_cell.angle_gamma   90.00
#
_symmetry.space_group_name_H-M   'P 1'
#
loop_
_entity.id
_entity.type
_entity.pdbx_description
1 polymer ?
#
loop_
_entity_poly.entity_id
_entity_poly.type
_entity_poly.pdbx_seq_one_letter_code
_entity_poly.pdbx_strand_id
1 'polypeptide(L)'
;MADALSTKYTFFTEIPIPEHLRKMLTEHEKPIFAVKTIRDAAVFTDKRILIADKQGLTGKKVEYCTIPYKVSKISDSSLESMISSIVLKAAIFPSFMAQIRL
;
A
#
# COMPACT_ATOMS: atom_id res chain seq x y z
N MET A 1 7.02 23.34 -3.41
CA MET A 1 6.67 22.75 -2.10
C MET A 1 6.25 21.31 -2.36
N ALA A 2 7.20 20.38 -2.34
CA ALA A 2 6.90 18.96 -2.58
C ALA A 2 6.27 18.38 -1.31
N ASP A 3 5.02 17.94 -1.45
CA ASP A 3 4.12 17.45 -0.42
C ASP A 3 4.78 16.54 0.63
N ALA A 4 4.58 16.88 1.90
CA ALA A 4 4.96 16.06 3.06
C ALA A 4 4.36 14.64 3.03
N LEU A 5 3.37 14.41 2.17
CA LEU A 5 2.73 13.12 1.95
C LEU A 5 3.58 12.15 1.10
N SER A 6 4.41 12.64 0.17
CA SER A 6 5.29 11.79 -0.67
C SER A 6 6.35 11.07 0.18
N THR A 7 6.79 11.72 1.26
CA THR A 7 7.72 11.15 2.25
C THR A 7 7.01 10.28 3.29
N LYS A 8 5.68 10.23 3.34
CA LYS A 8 4.96 9.38 4.32
C LYS A 8 4.85 7.92 3.84
N TYR A 9 4.81 7.71 2.53
CA TYR A 9 4.59 6.40 1.90
C TYR A 9 5.65 6.09 0.84
N THR A 10 6.93 6.15 1.21
CA THR A 10 7.99 5.60 0.36
C THR A 10 8.11 4.10 0.62
N PHE A 11 8.01 3.31 -0.44
CA PHE A 11 8.23 1.87 -0.42
C PHE A 11 9.71 1.61 -0.71
N PHE A 12 10.35 0.80 0.13
CA PHE A 12 11.80 0.59 0.03
C PHE A 12 12.17 -0.77 -0.52
N THR A 13 11.54 -1.81 -0.01
CA THR A 13 11.90 -3.20 -0.34
C THR A 13 10.65 -4.06 -0.33
N GLU A 14 10.64 -5.08 -1.17
CA GLU A 14 9.71 -6.20 -1.02
C GLU A 14 10.01 -6.92 0.30
N ILE A 15 8.95 -7.34 0.99
CA ILE A 15 9.01 -8.09 2.24
C ILE A 15 8.01 -9.25 2.17
N PRO A 16 8.22 -10.33 2.95
CA PRO A 16 7.18 -11.34 3.12
C PRO A 16 5.93 -10.69 3.71
N ILE A 17 4.77 -11.17 3.28
CA ILE A 17 3.46 -10.63 3.72
C ILE A 17 3.35 -10.80 5.25
N PRO A 18 3.24 -9.71 6.03
CA PRO A 18 3.18 -9.80 7.48
C PRO A 18 1.95 -10.58 7.97
N GLU A 19 2.09 -11.40 9.01
CA GLU A 19 0.98 -12.21 9.53
C GLU A 19 -0.23 -11.37 9.98
N HIS A 20 0.03 -10.23 10.62
CA HIS A 20 -1.04 -9.35 11.09
C HIS A 20 -1.86 -8.77 9.93
N LEU A 21 -1.22 -8.48 8.79
CA LEU A 21 -1.91 -8.05 7.57
C LEU A 21 -2.59 -9.22 6.85
N ARG A 22 -2.00 -10.42 6.86
CA ARG A 22 -2.65 -11.64 6.34
C ARG A 22 -4.00 -11.90 7.00
N LYS A 23 -4.09 -11.71 8.33
CA LYS A 23 -5.33 -11.88 9.10
C LYS A 23 -6.40 -10.83 8.79
N MET A 24 -6.04 -9.73 8.12
CA MET A 24 -6.98 -8.67 7.72
C MET A 24 -7.51 -8.86 6.29
N LEU A 25 -7.01 -9.86 5.57
CA LEU A 25 -7.49 -10.22 4.24
C LEU A 25 -8.84 -10.93 4.36
N THR A 26 -9.72 -10.64 3.40
CA THR A 26 -11.00 -11.38 3.29
C THR A 26 -10.78 -12.78 2.71
N GLU A 27 -11.68 -13.74 2.97
CA GLU A 27 -11.50 -15.16 2.59
C GLU A 27 -11.23 -15.38 1.08
N HIS A 28 -11.75 -14.49 0.24
CA HIS A 28 -11.58 -14.53 -1.22
C HIS A 28 -10.62 -13.46 -1.74
N GLU A 29 -9.76 -12.92 -0.90
CA GLU A 29 -8.76 -11.92 -1.26
C GLU A 29 -7.37 -12.54 -1.21
N LYS A 30 -6.66 -12.47 -2.32
CA LYS A 30 -5.33 -13.06 -2.48
C LYS A 30 -4.28 -11.96 -2.34
N PRO A 31 -3.36 -12.07 -1.36
CA PRO A 31 -2.23 -11.14 -1.30
C PRO A 31 -1.25 -11.49 -2.43
N ILE A 32 -0.86 -10.46 -3.16
CA ILE A 32 0.03 -10.58 -4.31
C ILE A 32 1.48 -10.40 -3.85
N PHE A 33 1.78 -9.28 -3.18
CA PHE A 33 3.09 -8.99 -2.61
C PHE A 33 2.96 -7.96 -1.48
N ALA A 34 4.03 -7.80 -0.71
CA ALA A 34 4.09 -6.80 0.34
C ALA A 34 5.39 -6.00 0.24
N VAL A 35 5.31 -4.74 0.66
CA VAL A 35 6.43 -3.80 0.63
C VAL A 35 6.57 -3.12 1.98
N LYS A 36 7.81 -2.87 2.39
CA LYS A 36 8.11 -2.08 3.57
C LYS A 36 7.86 -0.60 3.27
N THR A 37 7.11 0.07 4.15
CA THR A 37 6.95 1.53 4.12
C THR A 37 7.89 2.18 5.11
N ILE A 38 7.93 3.52 5.13
CA ILE A 38 8.65 4.29 6.15
C ILE A 38 8.19 3.97 7.57
N ARG A 39 6.93 3.59 7.74
CA ARG A 39 6.32 3.42 9.07
C ARG A 39 6.05 1.98 9.43
N ASP A 40 5.62 1.16 8.47
CA ASP A 40 5.40 -0.27 8.66
C ASP A 40 5.45 -1.03 7.32
N ALA A 41 4.29 -1.31 6.72
CA ALA A 41 4.17 -2.12 5.51
C ALA A 41 2.90 -1.80 4.71
N ALA A 42 2.92 -2.16 3.43
CA ALA A 42 1.73 -2.23 2.61
C ALA A 42 1.66 -3.58 1.90
N VAL A 43 0.46 -4.13 1.78
CA VAL A 43 0.16 -5.39 1.08
C VAL A 43 -0.72 -5.05 -0.11
N PHE A 44 -0.28 -5.47 -1.28
CA PHE A 44 -1.03 -5.39 -2.51
C PHE A 44 -1.77 -6.71 -2.69
N THR A 45 -3.08 -6.64 -2.89
CA THR A 45 -3.94 -7.81 -3.09
C THR A 45 -4.49 -7.82 -4.51
N ASP A 46 -5.38 -8.76 -4.83
CA ASP A 46 -6.13 -8.77 -6.09
C ASP A 46 -7.26 -7.73 -6.13
N LYS A 47 -7.59 -7.11 -4.99
CA LYS A 47 -8.75 -6.19 -4.85
C LYS A 47 -8.36 -4.77 -4.45
N ARG A 48 -7.34 -4.61 -3.62
CA ARG A 48 -6.99 -3.34 -2.97
C ARG A 48 -5.55 -3.33 -2.47
N ILE A 49 -5.08 -2.13 -2.12
CA ILE A 49 -3.85 -1.92 -1.36
C ILE A 49 -4.25 -1.77 0.11
N LEU A 50 -3.68 -2.59 0.99
CA LEU A 50 -3.84 -2.52 2.44
C LEU A 50 -2.55 -1.96 3.07
N ILE A 51 -2.63 -0.82 3.72
CA ILE A 51 -1.48 -0.12 4.31
C ILE A 51 -1.60 -0.17 5.84
N ALA A 52 -0.54 -0.62 6.51
CA ALA A 52 -0.35 -0.43 7.95
C ALA A 52 0.52 0.81 8.20
N ASP A 53 0.03 1.71 9.06
CA ASP A 53 0.74 2.89 9.53
C ASP A 53 0.87 2.82 11.05
N LYS A 54 2.09 2.60 11.56
CA LYS A 54 2.39 2.72 12.99
C LYS A 54 2.40 4.20 13.38
N GLN A 55 1.40 4.61 14.15
CA GLN A 55 1.21 5.97 14.61
C GLN A 55 1.67 6.16 16.07
N GLY A 56 2.19 7.34 16.37
CA GLY A 56 2.54 7.80 17.72
C GLY A 56 4.01 7.59 18.10
N LEU A 57 4.48 8.34 19.10
CA LEU A 57 5.87 8.33 19.58
C LEU A 57 6.35 6.94 20.04
N THR A 58 5.44 6.09 20.50
CA THR A 58 5.74 4.72 20.98
C THR A 58 5.52 3.64 19.92
N GLY A 59 4.95 3.98 18.75
CA GLY A 59 4.66 3.03 17.67
C GLY A 59 3.66 1.91 18.03
N LYS A 60 2.96 2.00 19.16
CA LYS A 60 2.06 0.95 19.66
C LYS A 60 0.70 0.92 18.98
N LYS A 61 0.27 2.03 18.36
CA LYS A 61 -1.00 2.12 17.65
C LYS A 61 -0.74 1.89 16.16
N VAL A 62 -1.45 0.93 15.56
CA VAL A 62 -1.42 0.68 14.12
C VAL A 62 -2.74 1.15 13.53
N GLU A 63 -2.68 2.05 12.57
CA GLU A 63 -3.82 2.46 11.74
C GLU A 63 -3.76 1.71 10.42
N TYR A 64 -4.89 1.14 10.00
CA TYR A 64 -5.01 0.41 8.75
C TYR A 64 -5.79 1.24 7.73
N CYS A 65 -5.20 1.48 6.57
CA CYS A 65 -5.82 2.18 5.47
C CYS A 65 -6.02 1.23 4.30
N THR A 66 -7.19 1.24 3.69
CA THR A 66 -7.52 0.41 2.52
C THR A 66 -7.80 1.30 1.32
N ILE A 67 -7.17 0.97 0.20
CA ILE A 67 -7.32 1.68 -1.06
C ILE A 67 -7.77 0.67 -2.14
N PRO A 68 -9.06 0.63 -2.50
CA PRO A 68 -9.54 -0.24 -3.57
C PRO A 68 -8.98 0.19 -4.93
N TYR A 69 -8.66 -0.77 -5.81
CA TYR A 69 -8.19 -0.43 -7.16
C TYR A 69 -9.27 0.17 -8.04
N LYS A 70 -10.52 -0.27 -7.85
CA LYS A 70 -11.68 0.27 -8.56
C LYS A 70 -12.21 1.48 -7.79
N VAL A 71 -11.67 2.65 -8.10
CA VAL A 71 -12.22 3.91 -7.60
C VAL A 71 -13.43 4.28 -8.46
N SER A 72 -14.61 3.85 -8.04
CA SER A 72 -15.87 4.29 -8.63
C SER A 72 -16.23 5.65 -8.03
N LYS A 73 -15.86 6.74 -8.70
CA LYS A 73 -16.19 8.14 -8.36
C LYS A 73 -15.70 8.60 -6.99
N ILE A 74 -14.50 9.15 -6.93
CA ILE A 74 -14.20 10.14 -5.88
C ILE A 74 -13.54 11.32 -6.54
N SER A 75 -14.20 12.47 -6.49
CA SER A 75 -13.75 13.80 -6.89
C SER A 75 -12.59 14.32 -6.02
N ASP A 76 -11.78 13.44 -5.45
CA ASP A 76 -10.61 13.77 -4.63
C ASP A 76 -9.33 13.53 -5.44
N SER A 77 -8.85 14.60 -6.07
CA SER A 77 -7.56 14.63 -6.78
C SER A 77 -6.38 14.24 -5.88
N SER A 78 -6.48 14.45 -4.57
CA SER A 78 -5.47 14.00 -3.59
C SER A 78 -5.39 12.48 -3.47
N LEU A 79 -6.53 11.77 -3.49
CA LEU A 79 -6.52 10.31 -3.42
C LEU A 79 -5.97 9.70 -4.70
N GLU A 80 -6.37 10.21 -5.87
CA GLU A 80 -5.81 9.79 -7.16
C GLU A 80 -4.29 10.03 -7.23
N SER A 81 -3.82 11.19 -6.78
CA SER A 81 -2.39 11.52 -6.73
C SER A 81 -1.61 10.60 -5.77
N MET A 82 -2.19 10.29 -4.60
CA MET A 82 -1.59 9.34 -3.66
C MET A 82 -1.54 7.93 -4.23
N ILE A 83 -2.62 7.44 -4.85
CA ILE A 83 -2.70 6.14 -5.50
C ILE A 83 -1.67 6.06 -6.63
N SER A 84 -1.63 7.07 -7.50
CA SER A 84 -0.69 7.15 -8.61
C SER A 84 0.76 7.15 -8.13
N SER A 85 1.08 7.96 -7.10
CA SER A 85 2.43 7.98 -6.50
C SER A 85 2.81 6.63 -5.86
N ILE A 86 1.84 5.97 -5.23
CA ILE A 86 2.04 4.66 -4.60
C ILE A 86 2.27 3.58 -5.65
N VAL A 87 1.41 3.53 -6.67
CA VAL A 87 1.45 2.56 -7.77
C VAL A 87 2.69 2.78 -8.63
N LEU A 88 3.06 4.03 -8.95
CA LEU A 88 4.24 4.35 -9.74
C LEU A 88 5.53 3.93 -9.01
N LYS A 89 5.63 4.16 -7.70
CA LYS A 89 6.76 3.68 -6.88
C LYS A 89 6.76 2.15 -6.77
N ALA A 90 5.59 1.52 -6.64
CA ALA A 90 5.45 0.07 -6.63
C ALA A 90 5.82 -0.56 -8.00
N ALA A 91 5.58 0.16 -9.10
CA ALA A 91 5.87 -0.30 -10.46
C ALA A 91 7.36 -0.45 -10.78
N ILE A 92 8.24 0.13 -9.97
CA ILE A 92 9.69 0.00 -10.13
C ILE A 92 10.18 -1.34 -9.55
N PHE A 93 9.36 -2.07 -8.79
CA PHE A 93 9.74 -3.37 -8.24
C PHE A 93 9.55 -4.49 -9.29
N PRO A 94 10.59 -5.33 -9.53
CA PRO A 94 10.57 -6.37 -10.57
C PRO A 94 9.38 -7.33 -10.47
N SER A 95 8.97 -7.70 -9.26
CA SER A 95 7.87 -8.62 -8.97
C SER A 95 6.51 -8.09 -9.43
N PHE A 96 6.31 -6.77 -9.39
CA PHE A 96 5.08 -6.12 -9.86
C PHE A 96 5.02 -6.03 -11.38
N MET A 97 6.15 -5.72 -12.04
CA MET A 97 6.25 -5.70 -13.50
C MET A 97 5.99 -7.07 -14.13
N ALA A 98 6.35 -8.15 -13.45
CA ALA A 98 6.04 -9.51 -13.90
C ALA A 98 4.53 -9.81 -13.91
N GLN A 99 3.73 -9.10 -13.11
CA GLN A 99 2.28 -9.34 -12.96
C GLN A 99 1.38 -8.34 -13.71
N ILE A 100 1.87 -7.14 -14.02
CA ILE A 100 1.16 -6.18 -14.89
C ILE A 100 1.10 -6.62 -16.35
N ARG A 101 1.90 -7.62 -16.75
CA ARG A 101 1.96 -8.12 -18.13
C ARG A 101 0.86 -9.14 -18.48
N LEU A 102 -0.34 -8.97 -17.91
CA LEU A 102 -1.57 -9.71 -18.24
C LEU A 102 -2.60 -8.78 -18.86
#